data_AF-Q8VVF5-F1
#
_entry.id   AF-Q8VVF5-F1
#
_cell.length_a   1.000
_cell.length_b   1.000
_cell.length_c   1.000
_cell.angle_alpha   90.00
_cell.angle_beta   90.00
_cell.angle_gamma   90.00
#
_symmetry.space_group_name_H-M   'P 1'
#
loop_
_entity.id
_entity.type
_entity.pdbx_description
1 polymer ?
#
loop_
_entity_poly.entity_id
_entity_poly.type
_entity_poly.pdbx_seq_one_letter_code
_entity_poly.pdbx_strand_id
1 'polypeptide(L)'
;QCSQFINRFPHWKIEYCESTAAAMEKVAAANSPHVAALGSEAGGALYKLQVLEHNLANQQENITRFIILARKAIEVTDQVPAKTTLIMATGQQAGALVNALLVLRDQGIITTKLESRPINGNPW
;
A
#
# COMPACT_ATOMS: atom_id res chain seq x y z
N GLN A 1 8.29 7.45 -7.13
CA GLN A 1 9.17 7.24 -5.95
C GLN A 1 10.64 7.01 -6.33
N CYS A 2 11.07 7.24 -7.59
CA CYS A 2 12.45 7.04 -8.04
C CYS A 2 13.03 8.30 -8.72
N SER A 3 12.55 9.49 -8.35
CA SER A 3 12.90 10.73 -9.04
C SER A 3 14.38 11.08 -8.92
N GLN A 4 15.04 10.73 -7.81
CA GLN A 4 16.48 10.99 -7.64
C GLN A 4 17.31 10.23 -8.69
N PHE A 5 16.94 8.98 -8.99
CA PHE A 5 17.59 8.21 -10.04
C PHE A 5 17.29 8.77 -11.43
N ILE A 6 16.01 9.01 -11.75
CA ILE A 6 15.59 9.51 -13.06
C ILE A 6 16.23 10.86 -13.39
N ASN A 7 16.34 11.76 -12.40
CA ASN A 7 16.92 13.10 -12.60
C ASN A 7 18.39 13.08 -13.02
N ARG A 8 19.11 11.95 -12.86
CA ARG A 8 20.48 11.76 -13.39
C ARG A 8 20.51 11.65 -14.92
N PHE A 9 19.37 11.40 -15.55
CA PHE A 9 19.22 11.20 -16.99
C PHE A 9 18.15 12.13 -17.58
N PRO A 10 18.41 13.45 -17.64
CA PRO A 10 17.40 14.44 -18.04
C PRO A 10 16.92 14.32 -19.49
N HIS A 11 17.62 13.56 -20.32
CA HIS A 11 17.29 13.30 -21.72
C HIS A 11 16.36 12.09 -21.91
N TRP A 12 16.08 11.32 -20.84
CA TRP A 12 15.15 10.20 -20.93
C TRP A 12 13.71 10.69 -21.02
N LYS A 13 12.95 10.14 -21.97
CA LYS A 13 11.51 10.37 -22.08
C LYS A 13 10.78 9.51 -21.06
N ILE A 14 10.03 10.13 -20.16
CA ILE A 14 9.19 9.44 -19.17
C ILE A 14 7.82 9.18 -19.77
N GLU A 15 7.40 7.91 -19.79
CA GLU A 15 6.06 7.49 -20.19
C GLU A 15 5.29 6.95 -18.98
N TYR A 16 4.16 7.59 -18.67
CA TYR A 16 3.29 7.14 -17.60
C TYR A 16 2.41 5.98 -18.08
N CYS A 17 2.31 4.94 -17.26
CA CYS A 17 1.50 3.75 -17.52
C CYS A 17 0.50 3.55 -16.37
N GLU A 18 -0.55 2.76 -16.63
CA GLU A 18 -1.63 2.49 -15.68
C GLU A 18 -1.16 1.73 -14.44
N SER A 19 -0.11 0.90 -14.59
CA SER A 19 0.52 0.17 -13.50
C SER A 19 1.97 -0.16 -13.82
N THR A 20 2.73 -0.58 -12.82
CA THR A 20 4.10 -1.09 -13.01
C THR A 20 4.12 -2.35 -13.86
N ALA A 21 3.11 -3.22 -13.74
CA ALA A 21 2.97 -4.43 -14.56
C ALA A 21 2.69 -4.09 -16.03
N ALA A 22 1.80 -3.13 -16.29
CA ALA A 22 1.52 -2.66 -17.65
C ALA A 22 2.76 -2.05 -18.32
N ALA A 23 3.61 -1.34 -17.56
CA ALA A 23 4.90 -0.85 -18.06
C ALA A 23 5.84 -2.01 -18.44
N MET A 24 5.94 -3.06 -17.62
CA MET A 24 6.74 -4.24 -17.91
C MET A 24 6.25 -4.98 -19.17
N GLU A 25 4.94 -5.15 -19.31
CA GLU A 25 4.33 -5.76 -20.49
C GLU A 25 4.67 -4.98 -21.77
N LYS A 26 4.54 -3.65 -21.73
CA LYS A 26 4.92 -2.78 -22.85
C LYS A 26 6.40 -2.93 -23.24
N VAL A 27 7.30 -2.97 -22.26
CA VAL A 27 8.74 -3.15 -22.51
C VAL A 27 9.02 -4.52 -23.12
N ALA A 28 8.41 -5.58 -22.58
CA ALA A 28 8.56 -6.93 -23.11
C ALA A 28 8.05 -7.03 -24.55
N ALA A 29 6.90 -6.42 -24.85
CA ALA A 29 6.33 -6.39 -26.20
C ALA A 29 7.15 -5.56 -27.18
N ALA A 30 7.74 -4.44 -26.72
CA ALA A 30 8.58 -3.58 -27.56
C ALA A 30 9.89 -4.26 -27.99
N ASN A 31 10.40 -5.21 -27.19
CA ASN A 31 11.64 -5.97 -27.44
C ASN A 31 12.80 -5.08 -27.94
N SER A 32 12.97 -3.92 -27.30
CA SER A 32 13.90 -2.88 -27.72
C SER A 32 14.84 -2.52 -26.58
N PRO A 33 16.15 -2.34 -26.82
CA PRO A 33 17.11 -1.92 -25.80
C PRO A 33 16.95 -0.45 -25.39
N HIS A 34 16.08 0.31 -26.07
CA HIS A 34 15.86 1.73 -25.81
C HIS A 34 14.69 2.03 -24.86
N VAL A 35 14.01 0.99 -24.36
CA VAL A 35 12.84 1.13 -23.48
C VAL A 35 13.07 0.30 -22.22
N ALA A 36 12.76 0.87 -21.06
CA ALA A 36 12.88 0.21 -19.77
C ALA A 36 11.66 0.52 -18.89
N ALA A 37 11.39 -0.35 -17.92
CA ALA A 37 10.32 -0.17 -16.95
C ALA A 37 10.91 -0.09 -15.54
N LEU A 38 10.23 0.68 -14.68
CA LEU A 38 10.51 0.72 -13.25
C LEU A 38 9.46 -0.11 -12.51
N GLY A 39 9.92 -1.06 -11.70
CA GLY A 39 9.04 -1.86 -10.85
C GLY A 39 9.81 -2.92 -10.08
N SER A 40 9.09 -3.90 -9.53
CA SER A 40 9.71 -4.98 -8.77
C SER A 40 10.45 -5.97 -9.67
N GLU A 41 11.58 -6.47 -9.19
CA GLU A 41 12.34 -7.53 -9.85
C GLU A 41 11.50 -8.79 -10.07
N ALA A 42 10.75 -9.22 -9.06
CA ALA A 42 9.82 -10.34 -9.17
C ALA A 42 8.76 -10.12 -10.26
N GLY A 43 8.29 -8.88 -10.43
CA GLY A 43 7.37 -8.52 -11.53
C GLY A 43 8.07 -8.67 -12.89
N GLY A 44 9.27 -8.11 -13.03
CA GLY A 44 10.05 -8.21 -14.27
C GLY A 44 10.32 -9.64 -14.71
N ALA A 45 10.60 -10.54 -13.76
CA ALA A 45 10.82 -11.96 -14.02
C ALA A 45 9.61 -12.65 -14.68
N LEU A 46 8.37 -12.28 -14.31
CA LEU A 46 7.15 -12.82 -14.94
C LEU A 46 7.05 -12.48 -16.43
N TYR A 47 7.62 -11.34 -16.82
CA TYR A 47 7.67 -10.87 -18.21
C TYR A 47 9.00 -11.21 -18.91
N LYS A 48 9.87 -12.02 -18.27
CA LYS A 48 11.21 -12.39 -18.76
C LYS A 48 12.13 -11.19 -19.03
N LEU A 49 11.95 -10.11 -18.28
CA LEU A 49 12.80 -8.92 -18.37
C LEU A 49 14.08 -9.09 -17.55
N GLN A 50 15.16 -8.49 -18.02
CA GLN A 50 16.43 -8.42 -17.30
C GLN A 50 16.45 -7.19 -16.37
N VAL A 51 16.93 -7.38 -15.15
CA VAL A 51 17.17 -6.26 -14.22
C VAL A 51 18.41 -5.49 -14.67
N LEU A 52 18.27 -4.16 -14.78
CA LEU A 52 19.37 -3.27 -15.14
C LEU A 52 20.02 -2.63 -13.90
N GLU A 53 19.21 -2.27 -12.90
CA GLU A 53 19.66 -1.58 -11.68
C GLU A 53 18.72 -1.91 -10.52
N HIS A 54 19.24 -1.92 -9.29
CA HIS A 54 18.48 -2.21 -8.06
C HIS A 54 18.35 -0.97 -7.16
N ASN A 55 17.41 -1.02 -6.22
CA ASN A 55 17.27 -0.04 -5.13
C ASN A 55 17.12 1.43 -5.60
N LEU A 56 16.36 1.64 -6.67
CA LEU A 56 16.17 2.95 -7.30
C LEU A 56 15.17 3.88 -6.57
N ALA A 57 14.49 3.36 -5.55
CA ALA A 57 13.52 4.14 -4.78
C ALA A 57 14.24 5.22 -3.94
N ASN A 58 13.68 6.42 -3.90
CA ASN A 58 14.19 7.54 -3.10
C ASN A 58 14.20 7.22 -1.59
N GLN A 59 13.30 6.33 -1.15
CA GLN A 59 13.19 5.88 0.24
C GLN A 59 13.39 4.38 0.29
N GLN A 60 14.29 3.94 1.16
CA GLN A 60 14.61 2.53 1.32
C GLN A 60 13.50 1.78 2.08
N GLU A 61 12.86 2.45 3.05
CA GLU A 61 11.74 1.90 3.83
C GLU A 61 10.39 2.17 3.14
N ASN A 62 10.14 1.48 2.04
CA ASN A 62 8.88 1.55 1.31
C ASN A 62 8.06 0.26 1.50
N ILE A 63 7.19 0.26 2.50
CA ILE A 63 6.48 -0.95 2.95
C ILE A 63 4.99 -0.83 2.61
N THR A 64 4.46 -1.82 1.89
CA THR A 64 3.02 -1.96 1.68
C THR A 64 2.46 -3.01 2.64
N ARG A 65 1.48 -2.63 3.46
CA ARG A 65 0.79 -3.56 4.38
C ARG A 65 -0.43 -4.17 3.69
N PHE A 66 -0.43 -5.49 3.51
CA PHE A 66 -1.56 -6.26 3.01
C PHE A 66 -2.41 -6.84 4.14
N ILE A 67 -3.70 -7.05 3.88
CA ILE A 67 -4.62 -7.78 4.76
C ILE A 67 -5.23 -8.90 3.93
N ILE A 68 -5.15 -10.14 4.43
CA ILE A 68 -5.78 -11.31 3.79
C ILE A 68 -7.19 -11.45 4.37
N LEU A 69 -8.19 -11.60 3.49
CA LEU A 69 -9.59 -11.69 3.88
C LEU A 69 -10.15 -13.07 3.57
N ALA A 70 -11.00 -13.57 4.46
CA ALA A 70 -11.77 -14.80 4.28
C ALA A 70 -13.26 -14.51 4.51
N ARG A 71 -14.14 -15.18 3.75
CA ARG A 71 -15.60 -15.04 3.93
C ARG A 71 -16.09 -15.66 5.23
N LYS A 72 -15.50 -16.80 5.62
CA LYS A 72 -15.81 -17.47 6.88
C LYS A 72 -14.78 -17.04 7.92
N ALA A 73 -15.24 -16.83 9.15
CA ALA A 73 -14.36 -16.58 10.27
C ALA A 73 -13.39 -17.75 10.45
N ILE A 74 -12.15 -17.42 10.76
CA ILE A 74 -11.12 -18.39 11.14
C ILE A 74 -10.93 -18.21 12.63
N GLU A 75 -10.97 -19.31 13.38
CA GLU A 75 -10.65 -19.28 14.81
C GLU A 75 -9.17 -18.98 14.99
N VAL A 76 -8.89 -17.91 15.74
CA VAL A 76 -7.54 -17.55 16.14
C VAL A 76 -7.41 -17.92 17.61
N THR A 77 -6.44 -18.76 17.94
CA THR A 77 -6.17 -19.14 19.33
C THR A 77 -5.68 -17.95 20.14
N ASP A 78 -6.08 -17.87 21.41
CA ASP A 78 -5.63 -16.85 22.36
C ASP A 78 -4.11 -16.90 22.63
N GLN A 79 -3.43 -17.98 22.22
CA GLN A 79 -1.98 -18.11 22.35
C GLN A 79 -1.19 -17.31 21.30
N VAL A 80 -1.85 -16.80 20.25
CA VAL A 80 -1.19 -16.04 19.18
C VAL A 80 -1.47 -14.55 19.38
N PRO A 81 -0.43 -13.69 19.46
CA PRO A 81 -0.63 -12.24 19.46
C PRO A 81 -1.40 -11.81 18.22
N ALA A 82 -2.60 -11.29 18.42
CA ALA A 82 -3.50 -10.88 17.35
C ALA A 82 -3.66 -9.36 17.31
N LYS A 83 -3.97 -8.84 16.11
CA LYS A 83 -4.46 -7.48 15.94
C LYS A 83 -5.93 -7.53 15.53
N THR A 84 -6.76 -6.75 16.21
CA THR A 84 -8.17 -6.60 15.86
C THR A 84 -8.37 -5.33 15.07
N THR A 85 -9.09 -5.41 13.96
CA THR A 85 -9.54 -4.24 13.18
C THR A 85 -11.04 -4.09 13.36
N LEU A 86 -11.47 -2.91 13.77
CA LEU A 86 -12.89 -2.60 13.97
C LEU A 86 -13.29 -1.47 13.02
N ILE A 87 -14.49 -1.58 12.47
CA ILE A 87 -15.19 -0.48 11.81
C ILE A 87 -16.32 -0.09 12.74
N MET A 88 -16.36 1.18 13.13
CA MET A 88 -17.40 1.70 14.02
C MET A 88 -17.89 3.05 13.51
N ALA A 89 -19.15 3.34 13.81
CA ALA A 89 -19.73 4.67 13.63
C ALA A 89 -19.91 5.30 15.02
N THR A 90 -19.70 6.61 15.10
CA THR A 90 -19.98 7.41 16.30
C THR A 90 -21.14 8.34 16.01
N GLY A 91 -21.86 8.77 17.06
CA GLY A 91 -22.84 9.85 16.91
C GLY A 91 -22.18 11.18 16.53
N GLN A 92 -22.99 12.13 16.05
CA GLN A 92 -22.53 13.42 15.56
C GLN A 92 -22.52 14.50 16.65
N GLN A 93 -21.96 14.18 17.81
CA GLN A 93 -21.77 15.11 18.91
C GLN A 93 -20.29 15.34 19.18
N ALA A 94 -19.95 16.51 19.72
CA ALA A 94 -18.59 16.80 20.16
C ALA A 94 -18.10 15.73 21.15
N GLY A 95 -16.88 15.23 20.94
CA GLY A 95 -16.28 14.21 21.79
C GLY A 95 -16.75 12.77 21.56
N ALA A 96 -17.62 12.50 20.57
CA ALA A 96 -18.11 11.14 20.34
C ALA A 96 -16.99 10.10 20.09
N LEU A 97 -16.00 10.44 19.27
CA LEU A 97 -14.82 9.59 19.05
C LEU A 97 -13.94 9.51 20.30
N VAL A 98 -13.77 10.61 21.04
CA VAL A 98 -12.98 10.63 22.28
C VAL A 98 -13.57 9.63 23.27
N ASN A 99 -14.88 9.67 23.49
CA ASN A 99 -15.58 8.76 24.39
C ASN A 99 -15.35 7.29 24.01
N ALA A 100 -15.37 6.96 22.71
CA ALA A 100 -15.06 5.61 22.24
C ALA A 100 -13.60 5.19 22.53
N LEU A 101 -12.64 6.07 22.28
CA LEU A 101 -11.22 5.78 22.53
C LEU A 101 -10.90 5.68 24.03
N LEU A 102 -11.62 6.41 24.89
CA LEU A 102 -11.48 6.30 26.34
C LEU A 102 -11.79 4.89 26.82
N VAL A 103 -12.79 4.20 26.25
CA VAL A 103 -13.08 2.80 26.59
C VAL A 103 -11.88 1.90 26.31
N LEU A 104 -11.23 2.04 25.15
CA LEU A 104 -10.04 1.25 24.81
C LEU A 104 -8.88 1.53 25.77
N ARG A 105 -8.66 2.81 26.10
CA ARG A 105 -7.64 3.22 27.07
C ARG A 105 -7.90 2.63 28.45
N ASP A 106 -9.13 2.70 28.94
CA ASP A 106 -9.50 2.23 30.28
C ASP A 106 -9.38 0.71 30.41
N GLN A 107 -9.41 -0.01 29.29
CA GLN A 107 -9.11 -1.45 29.19
C GLN A 107 -7.62 -1.76 28.90
N GLY A 108 -6.75 -0.74 28.82
CA GLY A 108 -5.33 -0.93 28.52
C GLY A 108 -5.04 -1.39 27.09
N ILE A 109 -5.97 -1.18 26.15
CA ILE A 109 -5.85 -1.65 24.76
C ILE A 109 -5.09 -0.62 23.92
N ILE A 110 -3.97 -1.04 23.32
CA ILE A 110 -3.14 -0.19 22.48
C ILE A 110 -3.73 -0.09 21.07
N THR A 111 -4.00 1.14 20.61
CA THR A 111 -4.46 1.41 19.24
C THR A 111 -3.27 1.72 18.33
N THR A 112 -3.12 0.97 17.23
CA THR A 112 -1.99 1.13 16.29
C THR A 112 -2.35 1.79 14.95
N LYS A 113 -3.64 1.97 14.68
CA LYS A 113 -4.14 2.66 13.48
C LYS A 113 -5.54 3.20 13.79
N LEU A 114 -5.77 4.47 13.48
CA LEU A 114 -7.07 5.12 13.59
C LEU A 114 -7.26 5.99 12.36
N GLU A 115 -8.33 5.75 11.60
CA GLU A 115 -8.69 6.54 10.42
C GLU A 115 -10.18 6.85 10.46
N SER A 116 -10.54 8.13 10.34
CA SER A 116 -11.93 8.54 10.11
C SER A 116 -12.23 8.52 8.61
N ARG A 117 -13.45 8.08 8.27
CA ARG A 117 -13.98 8.11 6.90
C ARG A 117 -15.42 8.62 6.96
N PRO A 118 -15.84 9.50 6.04
CA PRO A 118 -17.24 9.90 5.94
C PRO A 118 -18.08 8.69 5.50
N ILE A 119 -19.31 8.60 6.02
CA ILE A 119 -20.26 7.58 5.60
C ILE A 119 -20.89 8.05 4.29
N ASN A 120 -20.73 7.27 3.23
CA ASN A 120 -21.29 7.64 1.93
C ASN A 120 -22.83 7.66 2.01
N GLY A 121 -23.43 8.77 1.59
CA GLY A 121 -24.88 8.99 1.70
C GLY A 121 -25.36 9.51 3.06
N ASN A 122 -24.49 9.57 4.07
CA ASN A 122 -24.78 10.29 5.31
C ASN A 122 -23.57 11.13 5.75
N PRO A 123 -23.45 12.38 5.27
CA PRO A 123 -22.34 13.26 5.64
C PRO A 123 -22.45 13.74 7.11
N TRP A 124 -23.59 13.47 7.76
CA TRP A 124 -23.94 13.98 9.09
C TRP A 124 -24.55 12.86 9.97
#